data_AF-A0A6J1BCF8-F1
#
_entry.id   AF-A0A6J1BCF8-F1
#
_cell.length_a   1.000
_cell.length_b   1.000
_cell.length_c   1.000
_cell.angle_alpha   90.00
_cell.angle_beta   90.00
_cell.angle_gamma   90.00
#
_symmetry.space_group_name_H-M   'P 1'
#
loop_
_entity.id
_entity.type
_entity.pdbx_description
1 polymer ?
#
loop_
_entity_poly.entity_id
_entity_poly.type
_entity_poly.pdbx_seq_one_letter_code
_entity_poly.pdbx_strand_id
1 'polypeptide(L)'
;MARARGRPRRAPSSSSSNYERQWSPLTLATLRNIRERPHQNCHRRKPGSTVTYRDQSDYGYGWLLPGWVAEERRMRTGRLYRYYYDPSGRQYSTKREIQHIWAVCGLMLV
;
A
#
# COMPACT_ATOMS: atom_id res chain seq x y z
N MET A 1 30.99 37.87 -33.60
CA MET A 1 29.65 37.46 -33.14
C MET A 1 29.69 35.98 -32.75
N ALA A 2 29.76 35.65 -31.46
CA ALA A 2 29.92 34.27 -30.99
C ALA A 2 28.59 33.72 -30.45
N ARG A 3 28.13 32.56 -30.96
CA ARG A 3 26.92 31.86 -30.50
C ARG A 3 27.27 30.93 -29.33
N ALA A 4 26.75 31.23 -28.14
CA ALA A 4 26.83 30.34 -26.98
C ALA A 4 25.91 29.13 -27.17
N ARG A 5 26.47 27.92 -27.18
CA ARG A 5 25.73 26.66 -27.16
C ARG A 5 25.36 26.33 -25.71
N GLY A 6 24.11 26.56 -25.33
CA GLY A 6 23.57 26.12 -24.05
C GLY A 6 23.60 24.60 -23.95
N ARG A 7 24.27 24.05 -22.93
CA ARG A 7 24.18 22.63 -22.58
C ARG A 7 22.74 22.31 -22.18
N PRO A 8 22.09 21.27 -22.75
CA PRO A 8 20.79 20.84 -22.25
C PRO A 8 20.95 20.36 -20.81
N ARG A 9 20.15 20.95 -19.93
CA ARG A 9 20.05 20.60 -18.51
C ARG A 9 19.48 19.17 -18.48
N ARG A 10 20.35 18.19 -18.21
CA ARG A 10 20.00 16.77 -18.08
C ARG A 10 18.89 16.66 -17.03
N ALA A 11 17.67 16.37 -17.47
CA ALA A 11 16.59 16.04 -16.57
C ALA A 11 17.06 14.87 -15.69
N PRO A 12 16.80 14.87 -14.37
CA PRO A 12 17.00 13.68 -13.59
C PRO A 12 16.06 12.63 -14.16
N SER A 13 16.63 11.69 -14.92
CA SER A 13 15.99 10.42 -15.18
C SER A 13 15.78 9.82 -13.81
N SER A 14 14.57 10.00 -13.28
CA SER A 14 14.03 9.17 -12.23
C SER A 14 13.98 7.77 -12.81
N SER A 15 15.13 7.11 -12.82
CA SER A 15 15.27 5.68 -12.78
C SER A 15 14.69 5.25 -11.43
N SER A 16 13.37 5.38 -11.32
CA SER A 16 12.56 4.52 -10.48
C SER A 16 12.83 3.14 -11.04
N SER A 17 13.85 2.52 -10.46
CA SER A 17 14.14 1.12 -10.57
C SER A 17 12.82 0.37 -10.41
N ASN A 18 12.26 -0.05 -11.54
CA ASN A 18 11.14 -0.97 -11.62
C ASN A 18 11.65 -2.35 -11.20
N TYR A 19 12.06 -2.51 -9.94
CA TYR A 19 11.85 -3.79 -9.29
C TYR A 19 10.33 -3.89 -9.23
N GLU A 20 9.73 -4.60 -10.18
CA GLU A 20 8.38 -5.08 -10.00
C GLU A 20 8.37 -5.80 -8.65
N ARG A 21 7.77 -5.14 -7.65
CA ARG A 21 7.68 -5.68 -6.30
C ARG A 21 7.06 -7.07 -6.43
N GLN A 22 7.85 -8.10 -6.12
CA GLN A 22 7.37 -9.47 -6.15
C GLN A 22 6.55 -9.71 -4.88
N TRP A 23 5.23 -9.61 -5.04
CA TRP A 23 4.28 -9.90 -3.97
C TRP A 23 4.12 -11.42 -3.82
N SER A 24 3.89 -11.89 -2.59
CA SER A 24 3.54 -13.28 -2.37
C SER A 24 2.21 -13.66 -3.07
N PRO A 25 2.00 -14.94 -3.43
CA PRO A 25 0.73 -15.38 -4.04
C PRO A 25 -0.50 -15.05 -3.18
N LEU A 26 -0.37 -15.17 -1.85
CA LEU A 26 -1.43 -14.81 -0.90
C LEU A 26 -1.73 -13.31 -0.96
N THR A 27 -0.69 -12.47 -0.96
CA THR A 27 -0.88 -11.04 -1.08
C THR A 27 -1.54 -10.65 -2.41
N LEU A 28 -1.13 -11.28 -3.51
CA LEU A 28 -1.74 -11.05 -4.83
C LEU A 28 -3.23 -11.41 -4.83
N ALA A 29 -3.60 -12.53 -4.21
CA ALA A 29 -5.01 -12.91 -4.06
C ALA A 29 -5.80 -11.86 -3.26
N THR A 30 -5.25 -11.39 -2.14
CA THR A 30 -5.89 -10.34 -1.33
C THR A 30 -6.03 -9.03 -2.09
N LEU A 31 -5.02 -8.61 -2.85
CA LEU A 31 -5.08 -7.41 -3.69
C LEU A 31 -6.15 -7.51 -4.78
N ARG A 32 -6.40 -8.70 -5.33
CA ARG A 32 -7.53 -8.93 -6.26
C ARG A 32 -8.87 -8.72 -5.56
N ASN A 33 -9.05 -9.35 -4.39
CA ASN A 33 -10.26 -9.20 -3.57
C ASN A 33 -10.52 -7.74 -3.18
N ILE A 34 -9.48 -6.97 -2.87
CA ILE A 34 -9.59 -5.54 -2.57
C ILE A 34 -10.05 -4.74 -3.79
N ARG A 35 -9.49 -5.02 -4.99
CA ARG A 35 -9.82 -4.31 -6.23
C ARG A 35 -11.24 -4.59 -6.71
N GLU A 36 -11.74 -5.80 -6.49
CA GLU A 36 -13.07 -6.23 -6.91
C GLU A 36 -14.19 -5.69 -6.00
N ARG A 37 -13.86 -5.02 -4.89
CA ARG A 37 -14.86 -4.49 -3.95
C ARG A 37 -15.65 -3.30 -4.53
N PRO A 38 -16.99 -3.39 -4.58
CA PRO A 38 -17.84 -2.31 -5.08
C PRO A 38 -17.65 -0.99 -4.31
N HIS A 39 -17.45 -1.07 -2.99
CA HIS A 39 -17.36 0.10 -2.10
C HIS A 39 -16.02 0.86 -2.18
N GLN A 40 -14.97 0.29 -2.77
CA GLN A 40 -13.73 1.05 -2.98
C GLN A 40 -13.82 1.99 -4.18
N ASN A 41 -14.68 1.68 -5.15
CA ASN A 41 -14.83 2.50 -6.35
C ASN A 41 -15.48 3.86 -6.04
N CYS A 42 -16.28 3.99 -4.98
CA CYS A 42 -16.88 5.26 -4.57
C CYS A 42 -15.94 6.14 -3.71
N HIS A 43 -14.99 5.56 -2.98
CA HIS A 43 -13.93 6.29 -2.26
C HIS A 43 -12.76 6.69 -3.17
N ARG A 44 -13.10 7.00 -4.43
CA ARG A 44 -12.20 7.23 -5.54
C ARG A 44 -11.09 8.19 -5.11
N ARG A 45 -9.85 7.75 -5.37
CA ARG A 45 -8.59 8.45 -5.05
C ARG A 45 -8.78 9.95 -5.23
N LYS A 46 -8.73 10.69 -4.12
CA LYS A 46 -8.77 12.16 -4.20
C LYS A 46 -7.62 12.59 -5.12
N PRO A 47 -7.83 13.53 -6.05
CA PRO A 47 -6.76 14.00 -6.93
C PRO A 47 -5.50 14.30 -6.12
N GLY A 48 -4.33 13.85 -6.57
CA GLY A 48 -3.04 13.99 -5.88
C GLY A 48 -2.90 13.32 -4.51
N SER A 49 -3.79 12.39 -4.16
CA SER A 49 -3.50 11.39 -3.13
C SER A 49 -2.76 10.20 -3.74
N THR A 50 -1.84 9.62 -2.99
CA THR A 50 -1.11 8.41 -3.38
C THR A 50 -1.60 7.25 -2.52
N VAL A 51 -1.78 6.09 -3.16
CA VAL A 51 -2.12 4.85 -2.47
C VAL A 51 -1.00 3.86 -2.71
N THR A 52 -0.41 3.35 -1.63
CA THR A 52 0.60 2.29 -1.66
C THR A 52 0.13 1.13 -0.81
N TYR A 53 0.31 -0.08 -1.31
CA TYR A 53 0.03 -1.29 -0.53
C TYR A 53 1.34 -1.79 0.08
N ARG A 54 1.25 -2.43 1.25
CA ARG A 54 2.35 -3.04 2.01
C ARG A 54 1.93 -4.43 2.50
N ASP A 55 2.85 -5.39 2.53
CA ASP A 55 2.62 -6.68 3.20
C ASP A 55 3.63 -6.92 4.32
N GLN A 56 3.64 -8.12 4.89
CA GLN A 56 4.54 -8.50 5.97
C GLN A 56 6.03 -8.37 5.64
N SER A 57 6.42 -8.40 4.36
CA SER A 57 7.82 -8.27 3.93
C SER A 57 8.32 -6.82 4.01
N ASP A 58 7.40 -5.86 4.09
CA ASP A 58 7.72 -4.46 4.24
C ASP A 58 8.14 -4.10 5.67
N TYR A 59 9.11 -3.19 5.76
CA TYR A 59 9.54 -2.63 7.03
C TYR A 59 8.37 -2.01 7.82
N GLY A 60 8.25 -2.38 9.10
CA GLY A 60 7.17 -1.93 9.98
C GLY A 60 5.86 -2.72 9.87
N TYR A 61 5.78 -3.68 8.93
CA TYR A 61 4.59 -4.51 8.69
C TYR A 61 4.80 -5.99 9.01
N GLY A 62 5.97 -6.40 9.52
CA GLY A 62 6.24 -7.80 9.89
C GLY A 62 5.37 -8.40 11.01
N TRP A 63 4.49 -7.59 11.63
CA TRP A 63 3.46 -8.09 12.55
C TRP A 63 2.18 -8.53 11.81
N LEU A 64 2.05 -8.28 10.51
CA LEU A 64 0.96 -8.79 9.68
C LEU A 64 1.16 -10.27 9.41
N LEU A 65 0.08 -11.04 9.50
CA LEU A 65 0.07 -12.44 9.09
C LEU A 65 0.15 -12.57 7.55
N PRO A 66 0.64 -13.71 7.01
CA PRO A 66 0.68 -13.93 5.58
C PRO A 66 -0.68 -13.72 4.90
N GLY A 67 -0.68 -12.99 3.78
CA GLY A 67 -1.89 -12.64 3.04
C GLY A 67 -2.66 -11.43 3.59
N TRP A 68 -2.27 -10.87 4.74
CA TRP A 68 -2.77 -9.57 5.16
C TRP A 68 -2.04 -8.44 4.45
N VAL A 69 -2.77 -7.38 4.13
CA VAL A 69 -2.26 -6.23 3.37
C VAL A 69 -2.59 -4.94 4.08
N ALA A 70 -1.62 -4.05 4.22
CA ALA A 70 -1.84 -2.67 4.62
C ALA A 70 -1.94 -1.76 3.40
N GLU A 71 -2.91 -0.85 3.40
CA GLU A 71 -3.03 0.24 2.45
C GLU A 71 -2.66 1.55 3.13
N GLU A 72 -1.66 2.22 2.59
CA GLU A 72 -1.20 3.54 2.98
C GLU A 72 -1.76 4.57 2.00
N ARG A 73 -2.66 5.44 2.48
CA ARG A 73 -3.18 6.58 1.73
C ARG A 73 -2.52 7.86 2.19
N ARG A 74 -1.68 8.44 1.34
CA ARG A 74 -1.07 9.76 1.57
C ARG A 74 -1.92 10.83 0.90
N MET A 75 -2.52 11.69 1.70
CA MET A 75 -3.29 12.83 1.21
C MET A 75 -2.36 13.96 0.74
N ARG A 76 -2.87 14.87 -0.10
CA ARG A 76 -2.16 16.12 -0.47
C ARG A 76 -1.72 16.94 0.74
N THR A 77 -2.48 16.89 1.82
CA THR A 77 -2.18 17.58 3.09
C THR A 77 -1.01 16.97 3.86
N GLY A 78 -0.43 15.86 3.39
CA GLY A 78 0.62 15.13 4.08
C GLY A 78 0.10 14.11 5.10
N ARG A 79 -1.20 14.13 5.43
CA ARG A 79 -1.82 13.12 6.30
C ARG A 79 -1.70 11.73 5.70
N LEU A 80 -1.22 10.78 6.49
CA LEU A 80 -1.11 9.37 6.15
C LEU A 80 -2.21 8.60 6.87
N TYR A 81 -3.10 7.97 6.11
CA TYR A 81 -4.09 7.02 6.64
C TYR A 81 -3.62 5.61 6.35
N ARG A 82 -3.83 4.71 7.31
CA ARG A 82 -3.53 3.29 7.18
C ARG A 82 -4.82 2.50 7.32
N TYR A 83 -5.04 1.61 6.38
CA TYR A 83 -6.11 0.61 6.41
C TYR A 83 -5.47 -0.76 6.27
N TYR A 84 -6.14 -1.78 6.78
CA TYR A 84 -5.64 -3.14 6.74
C TYR A 84 -6.70 -4.05 6.16
N TYR A 85 -6.27 -5.09 5.48
CA TYR A 85 -7.15 -6.02 4.80
C TYR A 85 -6.76 -7.44 5.16
N ASP A 86 -7.77 -8.24 5.52
CA ASP A 86 -7.60 -9.68 5.62
C ASP A 86 -7.61 -10.34 4.24
N PRO A 87 -7.28 -11.64 4.12
CA PRO A 87 -7.29 -12.35 2.86
C PRO A 87 -8.63 -12.35 2.11
N SER A 88 -9.76 -12.17 2.81
CA SER A 88 -11.08 -12.02 2.19
C SER A 88 -11.32 -10.61 1.62
N GLY A 89 -10.38 -9.70 1.83
CA GLY A 89 -10.44 -8.30 1.47
C GLY A 89 -11.19 -7.44 2.49
N ARG A 90 -11.61 -7.95 3.66
CA ARG A 90 -12.31 -7.15 4.68
C ARG A 90 -11.38 -6.11 5.27
N GLN A 91 -11.88 -4.87 5.32
CA GLN A 91 -11.11 -3.71 5.75
C GLN A 91 -11.21 -3.52 7.27
N TYR A 92 -10.09 -3.16 7.87
CA TYR A 92 -9.92 -2.78 9.27
C TYR A 92 -9.18 -1.45 9.35
N SER A 93 -9.44 -0.67 10.39
CA SER A 93 -8.91 0.69 10.51
C SER A 93 -7.76 0.80 11.50
N THR A 94 -7.62 -0.16 12.40
CA THR A 94 -6.59 -0.09 13.46
C THR A 94 -5.88 -1.41 13.68
N LYS A 95 -4.63 -1.35 14.13
CA LYS A 95 -3.86 -2.53 14.54
C LYS A 95 -4.53 -3.28 15.70
N ARG A 96 -5.12 -2.56 16.66
CA ARG A 96 -5.79 -3.16 17.83
C ARG A 96 -6.99 -4.01 17.41
N GLU A 97 -7.78 -3.52 16.46
CA GLU A 97 -8.92 -4.25 15.89
C GLU A 97 -8.49 -5.59 15.28
N ILE A 98 -7.39 -5.59 14.51
CA ILE A 98 -6.83 -6.80 13.91
C ILE A 98 -6.34 -7.78 14.97
N GLN A 99 -5.57 -7.29 15.95
CA GLN A 99 -5.06 -8.13 17.03
C GLN A 99 -6.20 -8.75 17.86
N HIS A 100 -7.27 -8.00 18.09
CA HIS A 100 -8.46 -8.52 18.77
C HIS A 100 -9.12 -9.64 17.96
N ILE A 101 -9.28 -9.47 16.65
CA ILE A 101 -9.84 -10.51 15.77
C ILE A 101 -8.95 -11.74 15.76
N TRP A 102 -7.63 -11.59 15.69
CA TRP A 102 -6.73 -12.73 15.76
C TRP A 102 -6.81 -13.45 17.09
N ALA A 103 -6.92 -12.75 18.21
CA ALA A 103 -7.10 -13.36 19.51
C ALA A 103 -8.42 -14.14 19.59
N VAL A 104 -9.53 -13.56 19.12
CA VAL A 104 -10.86 -14.21 19.11
C VAL A 104 -10.88 -15.43 18.19
N CYS A 105 -10.19 -15.38 17.06
CA CYS A 105 -10.08 -16.49 16.11
C CYS A 105 -9.01 -17.52 16.49
N GLY A 106 -8.29 -17.37 17.61
CA GLY A 106 -7.22 -18.27 18.04
C GLY A 106 -5.95 -18.22 17.18
N LEU A 107 -5.78 -17.16 16.40
CA LEU A 107 -4.61 -16.93 15.53
C LEU A 107 -3.43 -16.26 16.25
N MET A 108 -3.66 -15.71 17.46
CA MET A 108 -2.60 -15.30 18.37
C MET A 108 -2.91 -15.78 19.80
N LEU A 109 -1.93 -16.42 20.44
CA LEU A 109 -1.88 -16.56 21.89
C LEU A 109 -1.44 -15.20 22.46
N VAL A 110 -2.28 -14.64 23.33
CA VAL A 110 -1.95 -13.42 24.11
C VAL A 110 -1.12 -13.81 25.32
#